data_AF-A1WJI1-F1
#
_entry.id   AF-A1WJI1-F1
#
_cell.length_a   1.000
_cell.length_b   1.000
_cell.length_c   1.000
_cell.angle_alpha   90.00
_cell.angle_beta   90.00
_cell.angle_gamma   90.00
#
_symmetry.space_group_name_H-M   'P 1'
#
loop_
_entity.id
_entity.type
_entity.pdbx_description
1 polymer ?
#
loop_
_entity_poly.entity_id
_entity_poly.type
_entity_poly.pdbx_seq_one_letter_code
_entity_poly.pdbx_strand_id
1 'polypeptide(L)'
;MFDKQRLTAGETATVTLTFNESVSNVTQGTFQIPNGSVSDPTPVAGSNSRIWTATFTPTANLSRTSSSIRINLDGIGDRVGNISTGAVSFNNSIVIDTKVFAVNDATVNGRQLVLRYSDETTLDPEQAHNAPNDAFVVLVGGVRNAVTGVVVDVASKTVTLTLANAVFRDQPVTVAYNDPSTGDDLQAVQEAGSGHDAASFAARPVTNLSPAPAETGTGTGTGTGTGTGTGTGTETGTGTGTETGTGTGTGTGTGTGTGTNRTNPDRRKSPKYFDDDASTRDSDHDSVLNVQEELAPGLLRPDGSAGRDGDGNGDDVQDSQQIAIASTRDQTLVAGSRDGKLIPDSNARISEMAFNEPPASQPKGMETPLGLTQFKVGLTEGRSTESFSLYVDTALGVNGFWAKDGTGTWVNLASEPYGGKVASEGGRTRLDFQIEDGGQYDADGLANGSITAFGAAAKMPLSIVGQAQPQAESNGFWY
;
A
#
# COMPACT_ATOMS: atom_id res chain seq x y z
N MET A 1 -1.90 21.80 32.14
CA MET A 1 -1.38 22.76 31.14
C MET A 1 -0.84 22.01 29.94
N PHE A 2 -0.90 22.63 28.75
CA PHE A 2 -0.11 22.22 27.59
C PHE A 2 1.32 22.76 27.69
N ASP A 3 2.28 22.02 27.14
CA ASP A 3 3.67 22.45 26.93
C ASP A 3 3.84 23.34 25.68
N LYS A 4 2.94 23.22 24.70
CA LYS A 4 2.88 24.03 23.49
C LYS A 4 1.67 24.96 23.45
N GLN A 5 1.78 26.04 22.68
CA GLN A 5 0.70 27.02 22.49
C GLN A 5 0.02 26.92 21.11
N ARG A 6 0.68 26.27 20.14
CA ARG A 6 0.19 26.02 18.78
C ARG A 6 0.58 24.61 18.35
N LEU A 7 -0.26 23.99 17.53
CA LEU A 7 0.02 22.72 16.84
C LEU A 7 -0.39 22.81 15.38
N THR A 8 0.51 22.41 14.48
CA THR A 8 0.23 22.19 13.04
C THR A 8 0.15 20.70 12.71
N ALA A 9 0.08 20.35 11.42
CA ALA A 9 0.01 18.95 10.99
C ALA A 9 1.20 18.13 11.53
N GLY A 10 0.94 16.94 12.06
CA GLY A 10 1.97 16.02 12.57
C GLY A 10 2.47 16.31 13.99
N GLU A 11 2.11 17.45 14.58
CA GLU A 11 2.55 17.78 15.93
C GLU A 11 1.65 17.21 17.04
N THR A 12 2.24 17.05 18.22
CA THR A 12 1.56 16.72 19.47
C THR A 12 2.01 17.65 20.59
N ALA A 13 1.25 17.70 21.68
CA ALA A 13 1.58 18.44 22.90
C ALA A 13 1.51 17.53 24.13
N THR A 14 2.37 17.76 25.11
CA THR A 14 2.25 17.13 26.43
C THR A 14 1.24 17.88 27.28
N VAL A 15 0.27 17.13 27.82
CA VAL A 15 -0.69 17.62 28.81
C VAL A 15 -0.22 17.21 30.19
N THR A 16 0.03 18.19 31.06
CA THR A 16 0.41 17.95 32.46
C THR A 16 -0.73 18.32 33.42
N LEU A 17 -1.11 17.37 34.27
CA LEU A 17 -1.99 17.56 35.43
C LEU A 17 -1.16 17.58 36.71
N THR A 18 -1.51 18.47 37.64
CA THR A 18 -0.87 18.52 38.95
C THR A 18 -1.94 18.59 40.02
N PHE A 19 -1.93 17.61 40.90
CA PHE A 19 -2.82 17.51 42.05
C PHE A 19 -2.08 18.01 43.30
N ASN A 20 -2.82 18.62 44.22
CA ASN A 20 -2.28 19.03 45.52
C ASN A 20 -1.90 17.83 46.40
N GLU A 21 -2.42 16.63 46.12
CA GLU A 21 -2.13 15.38 46.81
C GLU A 21 -2.04 14.17 45.85
N SER A 22 -1.68 13.00 46.38
CA SER A 22 -1.54 11.76 45.60
C SER A 22 -2.92 11.23 45.23
N VAL A 23 -3.15 10.97 43.93
CA VAL A 23 -4.44 10.47 43.43
C VAL A 23 -4.30 9.17 42.63
N SER A 24 -5.42 8.49 42.42
CA SER A 24 -5.60 7.30 41.57
C SER A 24 -6.82 7.45 40.64
N ASN A 25 -7.00 6.50 39.73
CA ASN A 25 -8.08 6.48 38.72
C ASN A 25 -8.08 7.64 37.72
N VAL A 26 -6.91 8.23 37.47
CA VAL A 26 -6.74 9.16 36.34
C VAL A 26 -6.67 8.33 35.06
N THR A 27 -7.66 8.49 34.17
CA THR A 27 -7.79 7.72 32.93
C THR A 27 -8.02 8.65 31.74
N GLN A 28 -8.08 8.14 30.51
CA GLN A 28 -8.45 8.99 29.35
C GLN A 28 -9.82 9.67 29.54
N GLY A 29 -10.78 9.00 30.19
CA GLY A 29 -12.12 9.54 30.47
C GLY A 29 -12.13 10.73 31.43
N THR A 30 -11.03 10.95 32.16
CA THR A 30 -10.80 12.17 32.96
C THR A 30 -10.69 13.41 32.07
N PHE A 31 -10.32 13.27 30.80
CA PHE A 31 -10.07 14.38 29.89
C PHE A 31 -11.25 14.62 28.95
N GLN A 32 -11.84 15.79 29.04
CA GLN A 32 -12.84 16.29 28.09
C GLN A 32 -12.15 17.29 27.18
N ILE A 33 -11.81 16.86 25.97
CA ILE A 33 -10.99 17.62 25.04
C ILE A 33 -11.68 17.73 23.67
N PRO A 34 -12.10 18.94 23.27
CA PRO A 34 -12.49 19.19 21.89
C PRO A 34 -11.29 19.12 20.95
N ASN A 35 -11.52 18.84 19.67
CA ASN A 35 -10.51 19.01 18.61
C ASN A 35 -9.25 18.13 18.74
N GLY A 36 -9.33 17.01 19.47
CA GLY A 36 -8.27 16.01 19.54
C GLY A 36 -8.55 14.90 20.54
N SER A 37 -7.52 14.11 20.85
CA SER A 37 -7.54 13.02 21.82
C SER A 37 -6.29 13.05 22.71
N VAL A 38 -6.30 12.27 23.80
CA VAL A 38 -5.12 12.05 24.66
C VAL A 38 -4.77 10.58 24.74
N SER A 39 -3.48 10.29 24.90
CA SER A 39 -2.99 8.97 25.28
C SER A 39 -3.43 8.58 26.69
N ASP A 40 -3.16 7.33 27.09
CA ASP A 40 -3.31 6.92 28.47
C ASP A 40 -2.47 7.82 29.40
N PRO A 41 -3.09 8.43 30.42
CA PRO A 41 -2.36 9.25 31.37
C PRO A 41 -1.43 8.39 32.23
N THR A 42 -0.18 8.84 32.36
CA THR A 42 0.84 8.14 33.15
C THR A 42 1.29 9.03 34.31
N PRO A 43 1.45 8.47 35.53
CA PRO A 43 1.99 9.23 36.64
C PRO A 43 3.49 9.44 36.44
N VAL A 44 3.96 10.67 36.64
CA VAL A 44 5.39 10.98 36.55
C VAL A 44 6.14 10.29 37.69
N ALA A 45 7.20 9.55 37.36
CA ALA A 45 8.00 8.83 38.34
C ALA A 45 8.54 9.77 39.44
N GLY A 46 8.49 9.33 40.70
CA GLY A 46 8.91 10.14 41.85
C GLY A 46 7.93 11.26 42.26
N SER A 47 6.84 11.50 41.51
CA SER A 47 5.82 12.49 41.88
C SER A 47 4.84 12.02 42.96
N ASN A 48 4.93 10.76 43.39
CA ASN A 48 3.94 10.10 44.26
C ASN A 48 2.51 10.20 43.70
N SER A 49 2.35 10.00 42.39
CA SER A 49 1.06 10.09 41.69
C SER A 49 0.34 11.44 41.84
N ARG A 50 1.10 12.52 42.05
CA ARG A 50 0.59 13.91 42.09
C ARG A 50 0.68 14.59 40.73
N ILE A 51 1.58 14.13 39.86
CA ILE A 51 1.78 14.70 38.53
C ILE A 51 1.49 13.61 37.52
N TRP A 52 0.62 13.92 36.57
CA TRP A 52 0.23 13.01 35.49
C TRP A 52 0.46 13.67 34.15
N THR A 53 0.98 12.91 33.19
CA THR A 53 1.24 13.36 31.83
C THR A 53 0.51 12.48 30.82
N ALA A 54 -0.02 13.11 29.77
CA ALA A 54 -0.59 12.44 28.61
C ALA A 54 -0.19 13.19 27.33
N THR A 55 -0.11 12.50 26.20
CA THR A 55 0.16 13.12 24.91
C THR A 55 -1.15 13.50 24.25
N PHE A 56 -1.37 14.79 24.02
CA PHE A 56 -2.48 15.31 23.23
C PHE A 56 -2.14 15.26 21.73
N THR A 57 -3.03 14.62 20.97
CA THR A 57 -2.97 14.54 19.52
C THR A 57 -4.14 15.32 18.91
N PRO A 58 -3.89 16.39 18.14
CA PRO A 58 -4.96 17.15 17.52
C PRO A 58 -5.66 16.34 16.44
N THR A 59 -6.97 16.58 16.25
CA THR A 59 -7.69 16.00 15.10
C THR A 59 -7.12 16.56 13.81
N ALA A 60 -6.83 15.69 12.84
CA ALA A 60 -6.33 16.09 11.52
C ALA A 60 -7.35 16.92 10.71
N ASN A 61 -6.86 17.65 9.70
CA ASN A 61 -7.65 18.45 8.76
C ASN A 61 -8.51 19.56 9.38
N LEU A 62 -8.16 20.01 10.58
CA LEU A 62 -8.74 21.19 11.21
C LEU A 62 -8.05 22.48 10.73
N SER A 63 -8.85 23.38 10.16
CA SER A 63 -8.46 24.79 10.01
C SER A 63 -8.28 25.43 11.38
N ARG A 64 -7.46 26.50 11.44
CA ARG A 64 -7.16 27.26 12.66
C ARG A 64 -8.34 27.38 13.62
N THR A 65 -8.24 26.70 14.75
CA THR A 65 -9.21 26.69 15.84
C THR A 65 -8.49 26.71 17.19
N SER A 66 -9.24 26.83 18.29
CA SER A 66 -8.70 26.71 19.64
C SER A 66 -9.30 25.50 20.35
N SER A 67 -8.51 24.85 21.19
CA SER A 67 -8.99 23.82 22.12
C SER A 67 -8.65 24.19 23.54
N SER A 68 -9.53 23.85 24.48
CA SER A 68 -9.35 23.98 25.91
C SER A 68 -9.69 22.66 26.58
N ILE A 69 -8.85 22.20 27.50
CA ILE A 69 -9.11 20.96 28.23
C ILE A 69 -9.98 21.25 29.44
N ARG A 70 -11.00 20.40 29.64
CA ARG A 70 -11.71 20.27 30.90
C ARG A 70 -11.43 18.90 31.50
N ILE A 71 -11.23 18.86 32.81
CA ILE A 71 -10.90 17.67 33.57
C ILE A 71 -12.14 17.27 34.37
N ASN A 72 -12.68 16.09 34.09
CA ASN A 72 -13.69 15.47 34.93
C ASN A 72 -13.00 14.84 36.15
N LEU A 73 -13.36 15.30 37.34
CA LEU A 73 -12.80 14.82 38.60
C LEU A 73 -13.58 13.63 39.17
N ASP A 74 -14.75 13.32 38.64
CA ASP A 74 -15.61 12.24 39.12
C ASP A 74 -14.83 10.91 39.15
N GLY A 75 -14.79 10.27 40.31
CA GLY A 75 -14.14 8.95 40.49
C GLY A 75 -12.62 9.01 40.74
N ILE A 76 -11.99 10.18 40.66
CA ILE A 76 -10.60 10.36 41.06
C ILE A 76 -10.53 10.35 42.59
N GLY A 77 -9.74 9.43 43.14
CA GLY A 77 -9.65 9.21 44.58
C GLY A 77 -8.25 9.40 45.14
N ASP A 78 -8.15 9.87 46.39
CA ASP A 78 -6.91 9.93 47.15
C ASP A 78 -6.52 8.55 47.74
N ARG A 79 -5.40 8.49 48.47
CA ARG A 79 -4.93 7.25 49.12
C ARG A 79 -5.78 6.78 50.29
N VAL A 80 -6.62 7.65 50.85
CA VAL A 80 -7.50 7.36 51.99
C VAL A 80 -8.90 6.95 51.51
N GLY A 81 -9.16 7.04 50.21
CA GLY A 81 -10.40 6.64 49.56
C GLY A 81 -11.42 7.77 49.39
N ASN A 82 -11.04 9.03 49.62
CA ASN A 82 -11.91 10.17 49.34
C ASN A 82 -11.98 10.36 47.82
N ILE A 83 -13.18 10.56 47.28
CA ILE A 83 -13.43 10.70 45.84
C ILE A 83 -13.81 12.15 45.52
N SER A 84 -13.23 12.70 44.46
CA SER A 84 -13.57 14.02 43.93
C SER A 84 -14.81 13.96 43.03
N THR A 85 -15.51 15.08 42.92
CA THR A 85 -16.63 15.26 42.00
C THR A 85 -16.56 16.60 41.27
N GLY A 86 -17.20 16.69 40.10
CA GLY A 86 -17.27 17.88 39.29
C GLY A 86 -16.14 17.98 38.26
N ALA A 87 -15.92 19.18 37.72
CA ALA A 87 -14.95 19.36 36.64
C ALA A 87 -14.24 20.71 36.68
N VAL A 88 -12.96 20.71 36.32
CA VAL A 88 -12.08 21.89 36.31
C VAL A 88 -11.58 22.14 34.90
N SER A 89 -11.68 23.38 34.43
CA SER A 89 -11.09 23.79 33.14
C SER A 89 -9.63 24.21 33.32
N PHE A 90 -8.82 23.97 32.30
CA PHE A 90 -7.49 24.58 32.24
C PHE A 90 -7.59 26.09 32.06
N ASN A 91 -6.59 26.79 32.59
CA ASN A 91 -6.46 28.25 32.45
C ASN A 91 -5.90 28.68 31.08
N ASN A 92 -5.47 27.74 30.24
CA ASN A 92 -4.91 28.01 28.92
C ASN A 92 -5.59 27.18 27.82
N SER A 93 -5.71 27.78 26.64
CA SER A 93 -6.08 27.12 25.40
C SER A 93 -4.84 26.88 24.53
N ILE A 94 -4.99 25.98 23.56
CA ILE A 94 -3.99 25.71 22.52
C ILE A 94 -4.61 26.03 21.15
N VAL A 95 -3.84 26.66 20.27
CA VAL A 95 -4.25 26.88 18.87
C VAL A 95 -3.92 25.64 18.05
N ILE A 96 -4.87 25.17 17.25
CA ILE A 96 -4.72 23.97 16.42
C ILE A 96 -4.98 24.35 14.97
N ASP A 97 -4.05 24.01 14.08
CA ASP A 97 -4.14 24.29 12.65
C ASP A 97 -3.49 23.16 11.84
N THR A 98 -4.08 21.96 11.93
CA THR A 98 -3.55 20.74 11.28
C THR A 98 -3.72 20.71 9.77
N LYS A 99 -4.26 21.78 9.17
CA LYS A 99 -4.14 21.98 7.73
C LYS A 99 -2.83 22.62 7.34
N VAL A 100 -2.25 23.49 8.16
CA VAL A 100 -0.91 24.04 7.90
C VAL A 100 0.12 22.91 7.96
N PHE A 101 1.01 22.88 6.97
CA PHE A 101 1.99 21.84 6.69
C PHE A 101 1.42 20.43 6.39
N ALA A 102 0.11 20.30 6.22
CA ALA A 102 -0.44 19.05 5.71
C ALA A 102 0.05 18.83 4.28
N VAL A 103 0.78 17.73 4.06
CA VAL A 103 1.17 17.28 2.72
C VAL A 103 -0.05 16.63 2.08
N ASN A 104 -0.57 17.24 1.02
CA ASN A 104 -1.71 16.77 0.26
C ASN A 104 -1.33 15.65 -0.71
N ASP A 105 -0.17 15.78 -1.35
CA ASP A 105 0.35 14.80 -2.30
C ASP A 105 1.87 14.91 -2.42
N ALA A 106 2.50 13.82 -2.84
CA ALA A 106 3.92 13.77 -3.15
C ALA A 106 4.10 13.02 -4.47
N THR A 107 4.77 13.63 -5.45
CA THR A 107 5.03 13.01 -6.76
C THR A 107 6.51 13.00 -7.10
N VAL A 108 6.94 12.08 -7.94
CA VAL A 108 8.29 12.07 -8.51
C VAL A 108 8.25 11.86 -10.01
N ASN A 109 9.04 12.63 -10.75
CA ASN A 109 9.22 12.47 -12.20
C ASN A 109 10.72 12.61 -12.53
N GLY A 110 11.36 11.47 -12.83
CA GLY A 110 12.79 11.40 -13.04
C GLY A 110 13.56 11.82 -11.79
N ARG A 111 14.23 12.97 -11.83
CA ARG A 111 15.06 13.49 -10.73
C ARG A 111 14.34 14.50 -9.84
N GLN A 112 13.08 14.82 -10.10
CA GLN A 112 12.35 15.86 -9.37
C GLN A 112 11.26 15.20 -8.54
N LEU A 113 11.31 15.36 -7.23
CA LEU A 113 10.25 14.96 -6.30
C LEU A 113 9.58 16.21 -5.75
N VAL A 114 8.26 16.32 -5.90
CA VAL A 114 7.48 17.49 -5.50
C VAL A 114 6.56 17.10 -4.34
N LEU A 115 6.74 17.76 -3.20
CA LEU A 115 5.81 17.73 -2.06
C LEU A 115 4.83 18.89 -2.21
N ARG A 116 3.53 18.60 -2.32
CA ARG A 116 2.48 19.63 -2.36
C ARG A 116 1.83 19.74 -0.99
N TYR A 117 1.90 20.93 -0.41
CA TYR A 117 1.26 21.26 0.86
C TYR A 117 -0.18 21.76 0.65
N SER A 118 -0.94 21.82 1.74
CA SER A 118 -2.29 22.39 1.74
C SER A 118 -2.31 23.83 1.29
N ASP A 119 -3.48 24.26 0.78
CA ASP A 119 -3.68 25.64 0.35
C ASP A 119 -3.66 26.62 1.55
N GLU A 120 -3.90 26.14 2.76
CA GLU A 120 -3.73 26.88 4.01
C GLU A 120 -2.26 27.12 4.38
N THR A 121 -1.32 26.37 3.81
CA THR A 121 0.10 26.53 4.13
C THR A 121 0.67 27.77 3.44
N THR A 122 1.32 28.64 4.20
CA THR A 122 2.12 29.74 3.66
C THR A 122 3.60 29.42 3.84
N LEU A 123 4.24 28.84 2.82
CA LEU A 123 5.68 28.51 2.84
C LEU A 123 6.54 29.78 2.79
N ASP A 124 7.67 29.78 3.51
CA ASP A 124 8.66 30.87 3.46
C ASP A 124 9.27 30.99 2.04
N PRO A 125 9.21 32.19 1.40
CA PRO A 125 9.80 32.40 0.08
C PRO A 125 11.33 32.49 0.04
N GLU A 126 11.99 32.73 1.18
CA GLU A 126 13.44 32.95 1.21
C GLU A 126 14.19 31.63 1.02
N GLN A 127 14.79 31.44 -0.16
CA GLN A 127 15.48 30.18 -0.50
C GLN A 127 16.70 29.94 0.40
N ALA A 128 17.29 31.00 0.97
CA ALA A 128 18.35 30.85 1.96
C ALA A 128 17.87 30.18 3.26
N HIS A 129 16.55 30.17 3.53
CA HIS A 129 15.96 29.50 4.68
C HIS A 129 15.53 28.06 4.42
N ASN A 130 15.69 27.56 3.18
CA ASN A 130 15.26 26.20 2.86
C ASN A 130 15.91 25.17 3.78
N ALA A 131 15.13 24.17 4.18
CA ALA A 131 15.64 23.00 4.87
C ALA A 131 16.85 22.39 4.13
N PRO A 132 17.88 21.94 4.87
CA PRO A 132 19.07 21.34 4.29
C PRO A 132 18.70 20.01 3.60
N ASN A 133 19.49 19.63 2.60
CA ASN A 133 19.22 18.44 1.78
C ASN A 133 19.06 17.15 2.61
N ASP A 134 19.81 17.00 3.69
CA ASP A 134 19.80 15.82 4.55
C ASP A 134 18.62 15.76 5.53
N ALA A 135 17.86 16.86 5.69
CA ALA A 135 16.56 16.88 6.36
C ALA A 135 15.54 15.97 5.66
N PHE A 136 15.71 15.75 4.35
CA PHE A 136 14.87 14.85 3.57
C PHE A 136 15.53 13.49 3.40
N VAL A 137 14.76 12.44 3.67
CA VAL A 137 15.16 11.06 3.42
C VAL A 137 14.26 10.53 2.30
N VAL A 138 14.83 10.42 1.09
CA VAL A 138 14.16 9.82 -0.06
C VAL A 138 14.72 8.42 -0.28
N LEU A 139 13.85 7.42 -0.25
CA LEU A 139 14.20 6.03 -0.55
C LEU A 139 13.53 5.60 -1.87
N VAL A 140 14.29 4.96 -2.75
CA VAL A 140 13.81 4.37 -4.01
C VAL A 140 14.10 2.89 -3.95
N GLY A 141 13.08 2.03 -3.94
CA GLY A 141 13.28 0.60 -3.71
C GLY A 141 13.93 0.30 -2.35
N GLY A 142 13.70 1.13 -1.34
CA GLY A 142 14.33 1.03 -0.01
C GLY A 142 15.77 1.55 0.08
N VAL A 143 16.39 1.94 -1.03
CA VAL A 143 17.76 2.49 -1.06
C VAL A 143 17.73 4.02 -1.06
N ARG A 144 18.60 4.66 -0.26
CA ARG A 144 18.67 6.11 -0.18
C ARG A 144 19.09 6.73 -1.52
N ASN A 145 18.22 7.57 -2.09
CA ASN A 145 18.55 8.45 -3.18
C ASN A 145 18.79 9.85 -2.61
N ALA A 146 20.04 10.31 -2.65
CA ALA A 146 20.42 11.56 -2.00
C ALA A 146 19.67 12.75 -2.61
N VAL A 147 19.18 13.65 -1.76
CA VAL A 147 18.68 14.96 -2.19
C VAL A 147 19.89 15.87 -2.41
N THR A 148 19.93 16.53 -3.56
CA THR A 148 21.01 17.44 -3.96
C THR A 148 20.55 18.90 -4.05
N GLY A 149 19.25 19.16 -3.92
CA GLY A 149 18.71 20.50 -3.84
C GLY A 149 17.28 20.50 -3.33
N VAL A 150 16.91 21.58 -2.64
CA VAL A 150 15.58 21.86 -2.12
C VAL A 150 15.18 23.24 -2.63
N VAL A 151 14.02 23.34 -3.28
CA VAL A 151 13.48 24.60 -3.79
C VAL A 151 12.03 24.75 -3.33
N VAL A 152 11.71 25.91 -2.77
CA VAL A 152 10.35 26.25 -2.36
C VAL A 152 9.67 27.06 -3.47
N ASP A 153 8.47 26.66 -3.88
CA ASP A 153 7.56 27.46 -4.70
C ASP A 153 6.32 27.85 -3.87
N VAL A 154 6.29 29.12 -3.46
CA VAL A 154 5.24 29.66 -2.59
C VAL A 154 3.90 29.88 -3.31
N ALA A 155 3.90 29.99 -4.64
CA ALA A 155 2.69 30.16 -5.43
C ALA A 155 2.00 28.81 -5.63
N SER A 156 2.79 27.77 -5.94
CA SER A 156 2.30 26.39 -6.09
C SER A 156 2.15 25.64 -4.78
N LYS A 157 2.63 26.20 -3.65
CA LYS A 157 2.63 25.56 -2.31
C LYS A 157 3.42 24.25 -2.31
N THR A 158 4.54 24.24 -3.01
CA THR A 158 5.34 23.03 -3.21
C THR A 158 6.76 23.19 -2.70
N VAL A 159 7.31 22.09 -2.18
CA VAL A 159 8.75 21.91 -1.98
C VAL A 159 9.22 20.89 -3.00
N THR A 160 10.13 21.29 -3.87
CA THR A 160 10.71 20.45 -4.92
C THR A 160 12.12 20.01 -4.51
N LEU A 161 12.31 18.70 -4.42
CA LEU A 161 13.58 18.04 -4.15
C LEU A 161 14.21 17.60 -5.48
N THR A 162 15.48 17.94 -5.67
CA THR A 162 16.29 17.35 -6.74
C THR A 162 17.02 16.14 -6.21
N LEU A 163 16.84 14.99 -6.86
CA LEU A 163 17.47 13.73 -6.50
C LEU A 163 18.79 13.51 -7.26
N ALA A 164 19.73 12.81 -6.64
CA ALA A 164 21.01 12.47 -7.23
C ALA A 164 20.84 11.53 -8.44
N ASN A 165 20.00 10.51 -8.30
CA ASN A 165 19.68 9.55 -9.36
C ASN A 165 18.25 9.73 -9.87
N ALA A 166 18.02 9.46 -11.16
CA ALA A 166 16.68 9.44 -11.71
C ALA A 166 15.89 8.24 -11.14
N VAL A 167 14.63 8.49 -10.83
CA VAL A 167 13.63 7.45 -10.56
C VAL A 167 13.05 7.02 -11.90
N PHE A 168 12.97 5.71 -12.11
CA PHE A 168 12.31 5.11 -13.26
C PHE A 168 10.90 4.69 -12.89
N ARG A 169 10.05 4.52 -13.91
CA ARG A 169 8.67 4.03 -13.74
C ARG A 169 8.59 2.81 -12.82
N ASP A 170 7.53 2.75 -12.01
CA ASP A 170 7.19 1.65 -11.10
C ASP A 170 8.18 1.38 -9.95
N GLN A 171 9.27 2.15 -9.85
CA GLN A 171 10.09 2.12 -8.66
C GLN A 171 9.31 2.71 -7.47
N PRO A 172 9.22 2.00 -6.33
CA PRO A 172 8.54 2.52 -5.16
C PRO A 172 9.40 3.61 -4.54
N VAL A 173 8.79 4.76 -4.25
CA VAL A 173 9.49 5.91 -3.67
C VAL A 173 8.81 6.29 -2.36
N THR A 174 9.62 6.54 -1.34
CA THR A 174 9.15 7.15 -0.10
C THR A 174 9.95 8.40 0.20
N VAL A 175 9.32 9.33 0.90
CA VAL A 175 9.94 10.56 1.40
C VAL A 175 9.58 10.71 2.87
N ALA A 176 10.58 11.04 3.68
CA ALA A 176 10.43 11.51 5.04
C ALA A 176 11.06 12.90 5.16
N TYR A 177 10.57 13.69 6.11
CA TYR A 177 11.18 14.95 6.51
C TYR A 177 11.49 14.88 8.00
N ASN A 178 12.73 15.20 8.35
CA ASN A 178 13.17 15.36 9.72
C ASN A 178 13.54 16.83 9.91
N ASP A 179 12.76 17.52 10.72
CA ASP A 179 13.09 18.85 11.22
C ASP A 179 14.52 18.83 11.80
N PRO A 180 15.46 19.64 11.25
CA PRO A 180 16.85 19.61 11.66
C PRO A 180 17.08 19.99 13.13
N SER A 181 16.12 20.67 13.74
CA SER A 181 16.20 21.05 15.14
C SER A 181 14.91 20.70 15.89
N THR A 182 14.84 21.12 17.16
CA THR A 182 13.70 20.86 18.03
C THR A 182 12.79 22.07 18.19
N GLY A 183 13.02 23.15 17.45
CA GLY A 183 12.18 24.34 17.51
C GLY A 183 12.51 25.34 16.43
N ASP A 184 11.61 26.30 16.26
CA ASP A 184 11.61 27.29 15.18
C ASP A 184 12.99 27.93 14.90
N ASP A 185 13.55 27.62 13.73
CA ASP A 185 14.79 28.22 13.24
C ASP A 185 14.70 28.67 11.76
N LEU A 186 15.85 28.91 11.12
CA LEU A 186 15.90 29.44 9.75
C LEU A 186 16.24 28.38 8.71
N GLN A 187 16.48 27.13 9.07
CA GLN A 187 16.93 26.08 8.16
C GLN A 187 15.95 24.91 8.18
N ALA A 188 14.67 25.21 7.98
CA ALA A 188 13.59 24.24 8.04
C ALA A 188 12.56 24.50 6.93
N VAL A 189 11.65 23.54 6.71
CA VAL A 189 10.40 23.84 6.00
C VAL A 189 9.56 24.65 6.97
N GLN A 190 9.38 25.95 6.71
CA GLN A 190 8.81 26.87 7.69
C GLN A 190 7.69 27.75 7.13
N GLU A 191 6.90 28.33 8.03
CA GLU A 191 5.75 29.16 7.74
C GLU A 191 6.21 30.61 7.56
N ALA A 192 5.84 31.22 6.44
CA ALA A 192 6.19 32.59 6.12
C ALA A 192 5.75 33.57 7.22
N GLY A 193 6.66 34.43 7.63
CA GLY A 193 6.42 35.51 8.59
C GLY A 193 6.37 35.08 10.05
N SER A 194 5.79 33.91 10.37
CA SER A 194 5.76 33.38 11.74
C SER A 194 7.05 32.63 12.10
N GLY A 195 7.72 32.04 11.10
CA GLY A 195 8.94 31.24 11.28
C GLY A 195 8.70 29.92 11.99
N HIS A 196 7.44 29.46 12.12
CA HIS A 196 7.17 28.17 12.75
C HIS A 196 7.54 27.04 11.80
N ASP A 197 8.20 26.03 12.34
CA ASP A 197 8.69 24.92 11.54
C ASP A 197 7.62 23.85 11.32
N ALA A 198 7.70 23.20 10.17
CA ALA A 198 6.92 22.01 9.89
C ALA A 198 7.39 20.87 10.78
N ALA A 199 6.44 20.11 11.33
CA ALA A 199 6.77 18.91 12.06
C ALA A 199 7.49 17.88 11.17
N SER A 200 8.39 17.12 11.79
CA SER A 200 8.92 15.90 11.17
C SER A 200 7.78 14.94 10.82
N PHE A 201 7.88 14.28 9.66
CA PHE A 201 6.98 13.20 9.28
C PHE A 201 7.76 11.96 8.87
N ALA A 202 7.28 10.81 9.33
CA ALA A 202 7.82 9.50 8.96
C ALA A 202 7.64 9.23 7.45
N ALA A 203 8.37 8.25 6.92
CA ALA A 203 8.34 7.91 5.51
C ALA A 203 6.91 7.71 5.00
N ARG A 204 6.58 8.43 3.92
CA ARG A 204 5.30 8.38 3.22
C ARG A 204 5.51 7.97 1.77
N PRO A 205 4.56 7.25 1.15
CA PRO A 205 4.65 6.89 -0.26
C PRO A 205 4.61 8.13 -1.16
N VAL A 206 5.25 8.02 -2.32
CA VAL A 206 5.32 9.06 -3.35
C VAL A 206 4.83 8.48 -4.67
N THR A 207 3.91 9.19 -5.32
CA THR A 207 3.36 8.81 -6.62
C THR A 207 4.41 8.97 -7.71
N ASN A 208 4.83 7.87 -8.33
CA ASN A 208 5.86 7.87 -9.36
C ASN A 208 5.25 8.11 -10.76
N LEU A 209 5.48 9.30 -11.29
CA LEU A 209 5.04 9.75 -12.62
C LEU A 209 6.13 9.61 -13.68
N SER A 210 7.25 8.95 -13.35
CA SER A 210 8.41 8.87 -14.24
C SER A 210 8.09 8.02 -15.48
N PRO A 211 8.57 8.40 -16.67
CA PRO A 211 8.43 7.58 -17.86
C PRO A 211 9.27 6.29 -17.76
N ALA A 212 8.91 5.29 -18.56
CA ALA A 212 9.75 4.10 -18.70
C ALA A 212 11.15 4.50 -19.22
N PRO A 213 12.22 3.79 -18.85
CA PRO A 213 13.54 4.04 -19.41
C PRO A 213 13.49 3.98 -20.94
N ALA A 214 14.20 4.88 -21.63
CA ALA A 214 14.36 4.77 -23.07
C ALA A 214 15.14 3.49 -23.40
N GLU A 215 14.48 2.55 -24.08
CA GLU A 215 15.10 1.33 -24.62
C GLU A 215 16.29 1.71 -25.52
N THR A 216 17.51 1.36 -25.11
CA THR A 216 18.69 1.38 -25.99
C THR A 216 18.92 -0.04 -26.48
N GLY A 217 18.20 -0.42 -27.54
CA GLY A 217 18.28 -1.77 -28.09
C GLY A 217 19.60 -2.04 -28.79
N THR A 218 20.43 -2.94 -28.24
CA THR A 218 21.37 -3.75 -29.01
C THR A 218 20.76 -5.14 -29.17
N GLY A 219 20.14 -5.41 -30.31
CA GLY A 219 19.48 -6.68 -30.58
C GLY A 219 19.62 -7.10 -32.05
N THR A 220 20.13 -8.31 -32.25
CA THR A 220 20.19 -9.05 -33.52
C THR A 220 18.81 -9.62 -33.83
N GLY A 221 18.18 -9.21 -34.94
CA GLY A 221 16.87 -9.71 -35.36
C GLY A 221 16.87 -10.22 -36.79
N THR A 222 16.21 -11.35 -37.04
CA THR A 222 15.69 -11.74 -38.36
C THR A 222 14.25 -11.24 -38.47
N GLY A 223 14.01 -10.19 -39.27
CA GLY A 223 12.68 -9.62 -39.45
C GLY A 223 12.41 -9.26 -40.91
N THR A 224 11.18 -9.47 -41.37
CA THR A 224 10.62 -8.80 -42.55
C THR A 224 9.92 -7.53 -42.08
N GLY A 225 10.59 -6.39 -42.18
CA GLY A 225 10.02 -5.09 -41.85
C GLY A 225 10.37 -4.04 -42.90
N THR A 226 9.45 -3.13 -43.18
CA THR A 226 9.75 -1.87 -43.89
C THR A 226 10.08 -0.81 -42.85
N GLY A 227 11.36 -0.54 -42.64
CA GLY A 227 11.84 0.52 -41.75
C GLY A 227 12.96 1.33 -42.39
N THR A 228 13.01 2.64 -42.13
CA THR A 228 14.16 3.49 -42.44
C THR A 228 15.05 3.58 -41.20
N GLY A 229 16.20 2.91 -41.21
CA GLY A 229 17.19 2.94 -40.13
C GLY A 229 18.62 3.14 -40.65
N THR A 230 19.49 3.78 -39.86
CA THR A 230 20.94 3.83 -40.11
C THR A 230 21.64 2.96 -39.07
N GLY A 231 22.17 1.81 -39.47
CA GLY A 231 22.89 0.88 -38.58
C GLY A 231 24.18 0.36 -39.19
N THR A 232 25.14 -0.02 -38.35
CA THR A 232 26.37 -0.74 -38.72
C THR A 232 26.35 -2.11 -38.06
N GLY A 233 26.15 -3.18 -38.83
CA GLY A 233 26.12 -4.56 -38.33
C GLY A 233 26.68 -5.57 -39.35
N THR A 234 27.10 -6.74 -38.86
CA THR A 234 27.45 -7.93 -39.65
C THR A 234 26.30 -8.92 -39.59
N GLU A 235 25.69 -9.22 -40.74
CA GLU A 235 24.51 -10.09 -40.85
C GLU A 235 24.84 -11.40 -41.59
N THR A 236 24.19 -12.50 -41.18
CA THR A 236 24.01 -13.71 -42.00
C THR A 236 22.52 -13.98 -42.10
N GLY A 237 21.93 -13.78 -43.28
CA GLY A 237 20.51 -13.99 -43.52
C GLY A 237 20.21 -14.40 -44.97
N THR A 238 19.12 -15.13 -45.19
CA THR A 238 18.52 -15.37 -46.51
C THR A 238 17.22 -14.56 -46.60
N GLY A 239 17.21 -13.52 -47.42
CA GLY A 239 16.04 -12.66 -47.63
C GLY A 239 15.74 -12.44 -49.12
N THR A 240 14.46 -12.22 -49.44
CA THR A 240 14.04 -11.62 -50.72
C THR A 240 13.48 -10.24 -50.42
N GLY A 241 14.29 -9.20 -50.61
CA GLY A 241 13.91 -7.80 -50.40
C GLY A 241 14.37 -6.92 -51.57
N THR A 242 13.62 -5.84 -51.83
CA THR A 242 14.06 -4.72 -52.68
C THR A 242 14.51 -3.58 -51.76
N GLU A 243 15.82 -3.41 -51.60
CA GLU A 243 16.40 -2.32 -50.80
C GLU A 243 17.08 -1.28 -51.70
N THR A 244 16.97 0.00 -51.34
CA THR A 244 17.88 1.06 -51.80
C THR A 244 18.63 1.59 -50.59
N GLY A 245 19.84 1.06 -50.35
CA GLY A 245 20.73 1.48 -49.27
C GLY A 245 22.20 1.27 -49.66
N THR A 246 23.08 2.19 -49.27
CA THR A 246 24.53 2.11 -49.47
C THR A 246 25.18 1.50 -48.22
N GLY A 247 25.54 0.22 -48.27
CA GLY A 247 26.25 -0.48 -47.19
C GLY A 247 27.37 -1.38 -47.73
N THR A 248 28.50 -1.44 -47.02
CA THR A 248 29.63 -2.33 -47.32
C THR A 248 29.61 -3.51 -46.36
N GLY A 249 29.28 -4.72 -46.83
CA GLY A 249 29.28 -5.94 -46.03
C GLY A 249 29.78 -7.17 -46.81
N THR A 250 30.48 -8.07 -46.11
CA THR A 250 31.01 -9.34 -46.65
C THR A 250 30.21 -10.51 -46.07
N GLY A 251 29.50 -11.29 -46.90
CA GLY A 251 28.74 -12.46 -46.47
C GLY A 251 28.95 -13.68 -47.37
N THR A 252 29.07 -14.87 -46.76
CA THR A 252 29.21 -16.17 -47.44
C THR A 252 27.85 -16.85 -47.56
N GLY A 253 27.38 -17.10 -48.80
CA GLY A 253 26.08 -17.74 -49.06
C GLY A 253 26.17 -19.25 -49.30
N THR A 254 25.16 -20.00 -48.87
CA THR A 254 24.86 -21.36 -49.34
C THR A 254 23.44 -21.40 -49.88
N GLY A 255 23.29 -21.55 -51.20
CA GLY A 255 22.00 -21.68 -51.87
C GLY A 255 21.74 -23.12 -52.31
N THR A 256 20.46 -23.54 -52.31
CA THR A 256 20.02 -24.79 -52.97
C THR A 256 18.63 -24.64 -53.60
N GLY A 257 18.62 -24.48 -54.93
CA GLY A 257 17.98 -25.37 -55.91
C GLY A 257 16.47 -25.62 -55.91
N THR A 258 15.83 -25.23 -57.02
CA THR A 258 14.46 -25.50 -57.50
C THR A 258 14.15 -26.96 -57.87
N GLY A 259 12.89 -27.39 -57.79
CA GLY A 259 12.36 -28.62 -58.42
C GLY A 259 10.84 -28.57 -58.69
N THR A 260 10.43 -29.02 -59.89
CA THR A 260 9.13 -28.77 -60.56
C THR A 260 8.11 -29.93 -60.56
N ASN A 261 6.82 -29.58 -60.70
CA ASN A 261 5.69 -30.26 -61.41
C ASN A 261 4.74 -31.29 -60.73
N ARG A 262 3.45 -30.86 -60.66
CA ARG A 262 2.12 -31.51 -60.79
C ARG A 262 1.92 -33.04 -60.64
N THR A 263 0.93 -33.45 -59.80
CA THR A 263 -0.41 -34.01 -60.18
C THR A 263 -1.34 -34.33 -58.97
N ASN A 264 -2.55 -33.72 -58.97
CA ASN A 264 -3.92 -34.20 -58.58
C ASN A 264 -4.22 -34.85 -57.17
N PRO A 265 -5.51 -35.00 -56.76
CA PRO A 265 -6.17 -34.16 -55.76
C PRO A 265 -6.70 -34.95 -54.52
N ASP A 266 -7.35 -34.23 -53.61
CA ASP A 266 -8.20 -34.73 -52.51
C ASP A 266 -7.51 -35.30 -51.25
N ARG A 267 -7.47 -34.48 -50.18
CA ARG A 267 -8.32 -34.69 -48.98
C ARG A 267 -8.05 -33.63 -47.90
N ARG A 268 -9.11 -32.85 -47.63
CA ARG A 268 -9.49 -32.16 -46.38
C ARG A 268 -8.46 -32.20 -45.24
N LYS A 269 -7.97 -31.02 -44.85
CA LYS A 269 -8.11 -30.41 -43.51
C LYS A 269 -7.40 -29.06 -43.50
N SER A 270 -8.14 -27.97 -43.32
CA SER A 270 -7.60 -26.77 -42.67
C SER A 270 -7.14 -27.18 -41.26
N PRO A 271 -6.06 -26.59 -40.72
CA PRO A 271 -6.26 -25.40 -39.90
C PRO A 271 -5.20 -24.30 -40.09
N LYS A 272 -5.67 -23.08 -39.83
CA LYS A 272 -4.92 -21.85 -39.64
C LYS A 272 -3.83 -22.08 -38.59
N TYR A 273 -2.57 -21.74 -38.90
CA TYR A 273 -1.61 -21.38 -37.86
C TYR A 273 -1.84 -19.90 -37.59
N PHE A 274 -2.52 -19.62 -36.49
CA PHE A 274 -2.39 -18.35 -35.80
C PHE A 274 -0.98 -18.34 -35.21
N ASP A 275 -0.18 -17.34 -35.53
CA ASP A 275 1.04 -17.08 -34.76
C ASP A 275 0.58 -16.60 -33.38
N ASP A 276 0.65 -17.48 -32.38
CA ASP A 276 0.38 -17.14 -30.98
C ASP A 276 1.47 -16.17 -30.50
N ASP A 277 1.16 -14.87 -30.54
CA ASP A 277 1.95 -13.85 -29.86
C ASP A 277 1.96 -14.18 -28.36
N ALA A 278 3.11 -14.70 -27.89
CA ALA A 278 3.30 -15.12 -26.50
C ALA A 278 3.01 -13.99 -25.49
N SER A 279 3.08 -12.72 -25.90
CA SER A 279 2.76 -11.57 -25.04
C SER A 279 1.26 -11.38 -24.79
N THR A 280 0.40 -12.06 -25.55
CA THR A 280 -1.07 -12.04 -25.41
C THR A 280 -1.66 -13.37 -24.96
N ARG A 281 -0.78 -14.34 -24.66
CA ARG A 281 -1.20 -15.67 -24.23
C ARG A 281 -1.64 -15.64 -22.77
N ASP A 282 -2.81 -16.21 -22.56
CA ASP A 282 -3.39 -16.57 -21.26
C ASP A 282 -3.72 -18.07 -21.39
N SER A 283 -2.90 -18.91 -20.77
CA SER A 283 -2.87 -20.36 -21.00
C SER A 283 -3.89 -21.13 -20.17
N ASP A 284 -4.32 -20.55 -19.06
CA ASP A 284 -5.21 -21.15 -18.08
C ASP A 284 -6.57 -20.42 -17.97
N HIS A 285 -6.72 -19.32 -18.72
CA HIS A 285 -7.95 -18.57 -18.97
C HIS A 285 -8.53 -17.90 -17.72
N ASP A 286 -7.65 -17.41 -16.85
CA ASP A 286 -8.01 -16.69 -15.63
C ASP A 286 -8.09 -15.16 -15.83
N SER A 287 -7.87 -14.68 -17.06
CA SER A 287 -7.78 -13.26 -17.45
C SER A 287 -6.48 -12.54 -17.06
N VAL A 288 -5.46 -13.29 -16.63
CA VAL A 288 -4.09 -12.81 -16.44
C VAL A 288 -3.21 -13.40 -17.54
N LEU A 289 -2.37 -12.57 -18.16
CA LEU A 289 -1.49 -13.06 -19.21
C LEU A 289 -0.32 -13.84 -18.60
N ASN A 290 0.14 -14.89 -19.28
CA ASN A 290 1.34 -15.66 -18.92
C ASN A 290 2.50 -14.75 -18.50
N VAL A 291 2.78 -13.71 -19.30
CA VAL A 291 3.87 -12.77 -19.07
C VAL A 291 3.71 -11.91 -17.81
N GLN A 292 2.49 -11.78 -17.27
CA GLN A 292 2.21 -11.09 -16.01
C GLN A 292 2.34 -12.06 -14.82
N GLU A 293 1.90 -13.30 -14.99
CA GLU A 293 2.06 -14.35 -13.99
C GLU A 293 3.54 -14.71 -13.78
N GLU A 294 4.32 -14.73 -14.86
CA GLU A 294 5.77 -14.98 -14.84
C GLU A 294 6.57 -13.89 -14.11
N LEU A 295 5.93 -12.79 -13.70
CA LEU A 295 6.51 -11.77 -12.80
C LEU A 295 6.28 -12.08 -11.31
N ALA A 296 5.43 -13.06 -10.98
CA ALA A 296 5.17 -13.45 -9.60
C ALA A 296 6.44 -14.03 -8.97
N PRO A 297 6.93 -13.47 -7.85
CA PRO A 297 8.12 -13.98 -7.20
C PRO A 297 7.89 -15.38 -6.63
N GLY A 298 8.78 -16.30 -6.96
CA GLY A 298 8.79 -17.63 -6.36
C GLY A 298 9.14 -17.59 -4.88
N LEU A 299 8.59 -18.52 -4.10
CA LEU A 299 8.88 -18.63 -2.68
C LEU A 299 10.37 -18.95 -2.42
N LEU A 300 10.98 -18.31 -1.43
CA LEU A 300 12.34 -18.67 -0.99
C LEU A 300 12.39 -20.13 -0.54
N ARG A 301 13.38 -20.87 -1.02
CA ARG A 301 13.65 -22.25 -0.58
C ARG A 301 14.21 -22.27 0.84
N PRO A 302 14.19 -23.42 1.54
CA PRO A 302 14.75 -23.53 2.90
C PRO A 302 16.23 -23.13 3.03
N ASP A 303 17.00 -23.18 1.94
CA ASP A 303 18.40 -22.76 1.89
C ASP A 303 18.58 -21.25 1.61
N GLY A 304 17.48 -20.50 1.48
CA GLY A 304 17.45 -19.07 1.20
C GLY A 304 17.60 -18.71 -0.29
N SER A 305 17.70 -19.70 -1.19
CA SER A 305 17.71 -19.43 -2.63
C SER A 305 16.34 -18.99 -3.13
N ALA A 306 16.32 -18.13 -4.16
CA ALA A 306 15.09 -17.68 -4.80
C ALA A 306 14.35 -18.84 -5.46
N GLY A 307 13.03 -18.93 -5.24
CA GLY A 307 12.15 -19.82 -5.98
C GLY A 307 12.13 -19.48 -7.47
N ARG A 308 11.42 -20.30 -8.25
CA ARG A 308 11.26 -20.02 -9.68
C ARG A 308 10.27 -18.86 -9.84
N ASP A 309 10.62 -17.83 -10.61
CA ASP A 309 9.65 -16.78 -10.97
C ASP A 309 8.51 -17.38 -11.81
N GLY A 310 7.29 -16.93 -11.54
CA GLY A 310 6.06 -17.53 -12.07
C GLY A 310 5.60 -18.81 -11.36
N ASP A 311 6.22 -19.20 -10.24
CA ASP A 311 5.77 -20.27 -9.33
C ASP A 311 5.54 -19.64 -7.94
N GLY A 312 4.52 -18.79 -7.85
CA GLY A 312 4.27 -17.98 -6.67
C GLY A 312 3.76 -18.78 -5.48
N ASN A 313 3.18 -19.96 -5.74
CA ASN A 313 2.77 -20.87 -4.68
C ASN A 313 3.90 -21.83 -4.26
N GLY A 314 5.01 -21.93 -4.99
CA GLY A 314 6.19 -22.73 -4.69
C GLY A 314 5.94 -24.23 -4.69
N ASP A 315 5.27 -24.76 -5.71
CA ASP A 315 5.05 -26.20 -5.94
C ASP A 315 5.86 -26.77 -7.13
N ASP A 316 6.81 -25.98 -7.65
CA ASP A 316 7.69 -26.26 -8.80
C ASP A 316 6.95 -26.35 -10.16
N VAL A 317 5.67 -25.99 -10.21
CA VAL A 317 4.90 -25.79 -11.44
C VAL A 317 4.70 -24.29 -11.67
N GLN A 318 4.62 -23.86 -12.93
CA GLN A 318 4.33 -22.45 -13.21
C GLN A 318 2.83 -22.21 -13.00
N ASP A 319 2.52 -21.11 -12.33
CA ASP A 319 1.15 -20.66 -12.06
C ASP A 319 0.34 -20.58 -13.36
N SER A 320 0.95 -20.07 -14.45
CA SER A 320 0.35 -19.99 -15.80
C SER A 320 0.01 -21.33 -16.47
N GLN A 321 0.30 -22.45 -15.80
CA GLN A 321 -0.04 -23.80 -16.23
C GLN A 321 -1.08 -24.44 -15.30
N GLN A 322 -1.54 -23.72 -14.29
CA GLN A 322 -2.37 -24.22 -13.21
C GLN A 322 -3.64 -23.38 -13.10
N ILE A 323 -4.70 -23.83 -13.75
CA ILE A 323 -6.06 -23.23 -13.75
C ILE A 323 -6.67 -22.87 -12.38
N ALA A 324 -6.07 -23.31 -11.28
CA ALA A 324 -6.52 -23.04 -9.91
C ALA A 324 -5.66 -21.97 -9.23
N ILE A 325 -4.71 -21.38 -9.94
CA ILE A 325 -3.74 -20.41 -9.46
C ILE A 325 -3.77 -19.22 -10.40
N ALA A 326 -3.81 -18.03 -9.83
CA ALA A 326 -3.78 -16.77 -10.57
C ALA A 326 -2.74 -15.87 -9.93
N SER A 327 -1.81 -15.35 -10.73
CA SER A 327 -0.63 -14.68 -10.20
C SER A 327 -0.36 -13.33 -10.87
N THR A 328 0.05 -12.36 -10.06
CA THR A 328 0.73 -11.17 -10.55
C THR A 328 2.03 -10.99 -9.82
N ARG A 329 2.79 -9.98 -10.23
CA ARG A 329 4.00 -9.55 -9.53
C ARG A 329 3.80 -9.41 -8.02
N ASP A 330 2.64 -8.92 -7.59
CA ASP A 330 2.44 -8.53 -6.19
C ASP A 330 1.69 -9.60 -5.38
N GLN A 331 0.91 -10.47 -6.04
CA GLN A 331 0.12 -11.48 -5.33
C GLN A 331 -0.07 -12.78 -6.10
N THR A 332 -0.24 -13.89 -5.37
CA THR A 332 -0.54 -15.20 -5.93
C THR A 332 -1.73 -15.79 -5.19
N LEU A 333 -2.85 -15.99 -5.88
CA LEU A 333 -4.07 -16.59 -5.35
C LEU A 333 -4.12 -18.07 -5.73
N VAL A 334 -4.33 -18.93 -4.74
CA VAL A 334 -4.44 -20.39 -4.92
C VAL A 334 -5.81 -20.85 -4.45
N ALA A 335 -6.67 -21.26 -5.37
CA ALA A 335 -7.99 -21.81 -5.11
C ALA A 335 -7.94 -23.33 -4.85
N GLY A 336 -8.77 -23.83 -3.94
CA GLY A 336 -8.70 -25.21 -3.48
C GLY A 336 -7.36 -25.54 -2.86
N SER A 337 -6.88 -24.63 -2.00
CA SER A 337 -5.58 -24.71 -1.37
C SER A 337 -5.62 -25.23 0.06
N ARG A 338 -4.50 -25.80 0.49
CA ARG A 338 -4.21 -26.13 1.88
C ARG A 338 -2.77 -25.76 2.15
N ASP A 339 -2.59 -24.87 3.11
CA ASP A 339 -1.30 -24.27 3.43
C ASP A 339 -0.59 -23.72 2.17
N GLY A 340 -1.34 -23.01 1.32
CA GLY A 340 -0.80 -22.36 0.13
C GLY A 340 -0.53 -23.26 -1.06
N LYS A 341 -0.69 -24.59 -0.95
CA LYS A 341 -0.49 -25.53 -2.06
C LYS A 341 -1.83 -26.08 -2.53
N LEU A 342 -1.90 -26.53 -3.78
CA LEU A 342 -3.10 -27.19 -4.30
C LEU A 342 -3.43 -28.46 -3.52
N ILE A 343 -4.68 -28.61 -3.13
CA ILE A 343 -5.19 -29.86 -2.55
C ILE A 343 -5.24 -30.91 -3.67
N PRO A 344 -4.71 -32.13 -3.46
CA PRO A 344 -4.92 -33.24 -4.38
C PRO A 344 -6.41 -33.45 -4.67
N ASP A 345 -6.76 -33.62 -5.94
CA ASP A 345 -8.14 -33.77 -6.44
C ASP A 345 -9.03 -32.51 -6.32
N SER A 346 -8.45 -31.33 -6.06
CA SER A 346 -9.16 -30.07 -6.28
C SER A 346 -9.47 -29.88 -7.76
N ASN A 347 -10.71 -29.50 -8.09
CA ASN A 347 -11.07 -29.01 -9.42
C ASN A 347 -11.50 -27.54 -9.40
N ALA A 348 -11.07 -26.78 -8.39
CA ALA A 348 -11.24 -25.33 -8.38
C ALA A 348 -10.63 -24.74 -9.66
N ARG A 349 -11.31 -23.76 -10.26
CA ARG A 349 -10.82 -23.09 -11.48
C ARG A 349 -11.02 -21.60 -11.31
N ILE A 350 -9.94 -20.83 -11.35
CA ILE A 350 -10.03 -19.38 -11.42
C ILE A 350 -10.31 -19.05 -12.88
N SER A 351 -11.39 -18.31 -13.13
CA SER A 351 -11.81 -17.91 -14.48
C SER A 351 -11.72 -16.41 -14.71
N GLU A 352 -11.45 -15.66 -13.64
CA GLU A 352 -11.29 -14.21 -13.67
C GLU A 352 -10.48 -13.81 -12.44
N MET A 353 -9.44 -13.01 -12.65
CA MET A 353 -8.77 -12.22 -11.63
C MET A 353 -8.67 -10.78 -12.12
N ALA A 354 -9.16 -9.84 -11.31
CA ALA A 354 -9.12 -8.42 -11.62
C ALA A 354 -8.74 -7.60 -10.40
N PHE A 355 -8.14 -6.45 -10.68
CA PHE A 355 -7.67 -5.51 -9.67
C PHE A 355 -8.48 -4.23 -9.80
N ASN A 356 -9.08 -3.82 -8.70
CA ASN A 356 -9.91 -2.64 -8.63
C ASN A 356 -9.37 -1.69 -7.57
N GLU A 357 -9.55 -0.40 -7.79
CA GLU A 357 -9.32 0.58 -6.73
C GLU A 357 -10.21 0.26 -5.52
N PRO A 358 -9.69 0.40 -4.29
CA PRO A 358 -10.46 0.08 -3.12
C PRO A 358 -11.56 1.14 -2.91
N PRO A 359 -12.70 0.78 -2.30
CA PRO A 359 -13.86 1.67 -2.26
C PRO A 359 -13.55 2.89 -1.39
N ALA A 360 -14.14 4.05 -1.75
CA ALA A 360 -13.91 5.32 -1.05
C ALA A 360 -14.28 5.29 0.45
N SER A 361 -15.16 4.37 0.86
CA SER A 361 -15.53 4.14 2.26
C SER A 361 -14.90 2.85 2.80
N GLN A 362 -13.72 2.99 3.39
CA GLN A 362 -13.03 1.94 4.16
C GLN A 362 -13.06 2.26 5.65
N PRO A 363 -12.94 1.25 6.54
CA PRO A 363 -12.79 1.46 7.97
C PRO A 363 -11.60 2.38 8.23
N LYS A 364 -11.76 3.29 9.19
CA LYS A 364 -10.70 4.25 9.55
C LYS A 364 -9.45 3.49 9.99
N GLY A 365 -8.35 3.70 9.26
CA GLY A 365 -7.06 3.05 9.53
C GLY A 365 -6.82 1.75 8.75
N MET A 366 -7.78 1.25 7.98
CA MET A 366 -7.51 0.16 7.03
C MET A 366 -6.65 0.69 5.87
N GLU A 367 -5.57 -0.02 5.57
CA GLU A 367 -4.68 0.21 4.42
C GLU A 367 -4.81 -0.99 3.46
N THR A 368 -5.18 -0.73 2.21
CA THR A 368 -5.36 -1.75 1.14
C THR A 368 -4.29 -1.55 0.06
N PRO A 369 -3.03 -1.95 0.30
CA PRO A 369 -1.89 -1.57 -0.54
C PRO A 369 -1.97 -2.06 -1.99
N LEU A 370 -2.72 -3.13 -2.25
CA LEU A 370 -2.95 -3.71 -3.58
C LEU A 370 -4.35 -3.39 -4.13
N GLY A 371 -5.12 -2.54 -3.46
CA GLY A 371 -6.53 -2.31 -3.76
C GLY A 371 -7.42 -3.51 -3.45
N LEU A 372 -8.50 -3.64 -4.22
CA LEU A 372 -9.41 -4.78 -4.19
C LEU A 372 -8.98 -5.83 -5.22
N THR A 373 -8.83 -7.06 -4.75
CA THR A 373 -8.80 -8.24 -5.62
C THR A 373 -10.23 -8.72 -5.83
N GLN A 374 -10.64 -8.76 -7.10
CA GLN A 374 -11.82 -9.46 -7.55
C GLN A 374 -11.37 -10.78 -8.17
N PHE A 375 -12.06 -11.86 -7.84
CA PHE A 375 -11.83 -13.14 -8.51
C PHE A 375 -13.12 -13.94 -8.66
N LYS A 376 -13.15 -14.80 -9.67
CA LYS A 376 -14.24 -15.75 -9.91
C LYS A 376 -13.70 -17.17 -9.97
N VAL A 377 -14.27 -18.06 -9.16
CA VAL A 377 -13.82 -19.45 -9.03
C VAL A 377 -14.98 -20.41 -9.25
N GLY A 378 -14.86 -21.28 -10.24
CA GLY A 378 -15.77 -22.40 -10.44
C GLY A 378 -15.46 -23.55 -9.47
N LEU A 379 -16.51 -24.12 -8.87
CA LEU A 379 -16.43 -25.23 -7.93
C LEU A 379 -16.73 -26.58 -8.60
N THR A 380 -16.29 -27.66 -7.96
CA THR A 380 -16.70 -29.01 -8.36
C THR A 380 -18.15 -29.26 -7.94
N GLU A 381 -18.90 -29.99 -8.76
CA GLU A 381 -20.27 -30.44 -8.45
C GLU A 381 -20.32 -31.12 -7.06
N GLY A 382 -21.11 -30.54 -6.15
CA GLY A 382 -21.29 -31.03 -4.77
C GLY A 382 -20.41 -30.38 -3.70
N ARG A 383 -19.52 -29.44 -4.05
CA ARG A 383 -18.85 -28.57 -3.06
C ARG A 383 -19.55 -27.22 -2.98
N SER A 384 -19.84 -26.76 -1.75
CA SER A 384 -20.40 -25.43 -1.48
C SER A 384 -19.39 -24.47 -0.86
N THR A 385 -18.23 -24.95 -0.38
CA THR A 385 -17.20 -24.12 0.24
C THR A 385 -15.86 -24.42 -0.39
N GLU A 386 -15.07 -23.38 -0.63
CA GLU A 386 -13.72 -23.51 -1.17
C GLU A 386 -12.69 -22.79 -0.29
N SER A 387 -11.48 -23.37 -0.24
CA SER A 387 -10.36 -22.81 0.50
C SER A 387 -9.41 -22.06 -0.42
N PHE A 388 -8.92 -20.92 0.05
CA PHE A 388 -8.04 -20.03 -0.67
C PHE A 388 -6.79 -19.71 0.15
N SER A 389 -5.69 -19.50 -0.55
CA SER A 389 -4.46 -18.95 0.00
C SER A 389 -4.02 -17.82 -0.90
N LEU A 390 -3.74 -16.67 -0.32
CA LEU A 390 -3.21 -15.51 -1.02
C LEU A 390 -1.81 -15.19 -0.50
N TYR A 391 -0.80 -15.29 -1.37
CA TYR A 391 0.55 -14.81 -1.06
C TYR A 391 0.70 -13.37 -1.47
N VAL A 392 1.28 -12.55 -0.60
CA VAL A 392 1.63 -11.15 -0.87
C VAL A 392 3.02 -10.85 -0.31
N ASP A 393 3.64 -9.75 -0.76
CA ASP A 393 4.92 -9.31 -0.21
C ASP A 393 4.78 -8.96 1.30
N THR A 394 5.72 -9.47 2.11
CA THR A 394 5.78 -9.20 3.55
C THR A 394 5.98 -7.72 3.87
N ALA A 395 6.64 -6.97 2.99
CA ALA A 395 6.88 -5.53 3.12
C ALA A 395 5.59 -4.70 3.11
N LEU A 396 4.48 -5.24 2.57
CA LEU A 396 3.19 -4.59 2.57
C LEU A 396 2.55 -4.52 3.96
N GLY A 397 3.06 -5.29 4.93
CA GLY A 397 2.56 -5.31 6.31
C GLY A 397 1.12 -5.81 6.44
N VAL A 398 0.62 -6.50 5.40
CA VAL A 398 -0.73 -7.08 5.36
C VAL A 398 -0.90 -8.07 6.51
N ASN A 399 -2.02 -7.96 7.21
CA ASN A 399 -2.33 -8.80 8.37
C ASN A 399 -3.70 -9.49 8.28
N GLY A 400 -4.33 -9.46 7.11
CA GLY A 400 -5.59 -10.15 6.88
C GLY A 400 -6.06 -10.05 5.43
N PHE A 401 -6.96 -10.96 5.07
CA PHE A 401 -7.77 -10.83 3.85
C PHE A 401 -9.15 -10.34 4.28
N TRP A 402 -9.51 -9.14 3.84
CA TRP A 402 -10.72 -8.46 4.28
C TRP A 402 -11.75 -8.43 3.16
N ALA A 403 -12.98 -8.85 3.47
CA ALA A 403 -14.12 -8.79 2.54
C ALA A 403 -15.29 -8.09 3.22
N LYS A 404 -16.20 -7.49 2.42
CA LYS A 404 -17.45 -6.95 2.96
C LYS A 404 -18.47 -8.06 3.10
N ASP A 405 -19.15 -8.12 4.23
CA ASP A 405 -20.37 -8.92 4.37
C ASP A 405 -21.56 -8.25 3.65
N GLY A 406 -22.71 -8.93 3.63
CA GLY A 406 -23.94 -8.42 3.02
C GLY A 406 -24.51 -7.14 3.67
N THR A 407 -23.98 -6.71 4.82
CA THR A 407 -24.32 -5.43 5.47
C THR A 407 -23.37 -4.29 5.10
N GLY A 408 -22.30 -4.60 4.35
CA GLY A 408 -21.23 -3.67 3.99
C GLY A 408 -20.12 -3.56 5.04
N THR A 409 -20.13 -4.40 6.08
CA THR A 409 -19.11 -4.43 7.14
C THR A 409 -17.90 -5.24 6.68
N TRP A 410 -16.70 -4.69 6.88
CA TRP A 410 -15.47 -5.40 6.55
C TRP A 410 -15.11 -6.44 7.61
N VAL A 411 -14.83 -7.65 7.16
CA VAL A 411 -14.50 -8.81 7.99
C VAL A 411 -13.19 -9.43 7.53
N ASN A 412 -12.30 -9.76 8.46
CA ASN A 412 -11.05 -10.47 8.17
C ASN A 412 -11.30 -11.97 8.06
N LEU A 413 -11.40 -12.49 6.84
CA LEU A 413 -11.59 -13.92 6.58
C LEU A 413 -10.34 -14.75 6.86
N ALA A 414 -9.15 -14.12 6.90
CA ALA A 414 -7.90 -14.78 7.26
C ALA A 414 -7.70 -14.89 8.78
N SER A 415 -8.71 -14.56 9.59
CA SER A 415 -8.66 -14.69 11.05
C SER A 415 -9.20 -16.04 11.53
N GLU A 416 -8.67 -16.51 12.67
CA GLU A 416 -9.02 -17.81 13.27
C GLU A 416 -10.54 -18.01 13.46
N PRO A 417 -11.35 -17.02 13.88
CA PRO A 417 -12.80 -17.20 14.02
C PRO A 417 -13.52 -17.55 12.71
N TYR A 418 -12.94 -17.22 11.57
CA TYR A 418 -13.46 -17.53 10.23
C TYR A 418 -12.74 -18.72 9.59
N GLY A 419 -11.98 -19.49 10.37
CA GLY A 419 -11.21 -20.64 9.89
C GLY A 419 -9.96 -20.26 9.10
N GLY A 420 -9.63 -18.97 9.02
CA GLY A 420 -8.48 -18.45 8.31
C GLY A 420 -7.19 -18.45 9.13
N LYS A 421 -6.08 -18.20 8.44
CA LYS A 421 -4.74 -18.18 9.04
C LYS A 421 -3.84 -17.18 8.31
N VAL A 422 -3.03 -16.44 9.06
CA VAL A 422 -1.94 -15.63 8.51
C VAL A 422 -0.62 -16.30 8.86
N ALA A 423 0.21 -16.56 7.85
CA ALA A 423 1.52 -17.19 8.01
C ALA A 423 2.59 -16.44 7.20
N SER A 424 3.86 -16.67 7.54
CA SER A 424 4.97 -16.29 6.68
C SER A 424 5.57 -17.56 6.09
N GLU A 425 5.75 -17.60 4.78
CA GLU A 425 6.30 -18.73 4.04
C GLU A 425 7.15 -18.20 2.89
N GLY A 426 8.39 -18.70 2.77
CA GLY A 426 9.27 -18.34 1.66
C GLY A 426 9.53 -16.83 1.48
N GLY A 427 9.50 -16.04 2.56
CA GLY A 427 9.67 -14.58 2.50
C GLY A 427 8.42 -13.80 2.11
N ARG A 428 7.28 -14.48 1.89
CA ARG A 428 5.97 -13.89 1.59
C ARG A 428 5.01 -14.06 2.77
N THR A 429 4.00 -13.19 2.85
CA THR A 429 2.87 -13.33 3.78
C THR A 429 1.80 -14.16 3.08
N ARG A 430 1.37 -15.26 3.71
CA ARG A 430 0.30 -16.12 3.23
C ARG A 430 -0.96 -15.89 4.05
N LEU A 431 -2.08 -15.66 3.37
CA LEU A 431 -3.41 -15.48 3.96
C LEU A 431 -4.29 -16.65 3.53
N ASP A 432 -4.62 -17.54 4.45
CA ASP A 432 -5.53 -18.64 4.23
C ASP A 432 -6.94 -18.23 4.65
N PHE A 433 -7.95 -18.45 3.80
CA PHE A 433 -9.36 -18.12 4.08
C PHE A 433 -10.31 -19.04 3.31
N GLN A 434 -11.60 -19.00 3.64
CA GLN A 434 -12.63 -19.81 2.98
C GLN A 434 -13.82 -18.95 2.57
N ILE A 435 -14.45 -19.30 1.44
CA ILE A 435 -15.69 -18.67 0.97
C ILE A 435 -16.69 -19.78 0.59
N GLU A 436 -17.95 -19.56 0.95
CA GLU A 436 -19.07 -20.43 0.60
C GLU A 436 -19.84 -19.85 -0.59
N ASP A 437 -20.10 -20.67 -1.61
CA ASP A 437 -20.94 -20.41 -2.79
C ASP A 437 -22.40 -20.18 -2.35
N GLY A 438 -22.96 -19.03 -2.73
CA GLY A 438 -24.21 -18.50 -2.18
C GLY A 438 -24.11 -17.94 -0.75
N GLY A 439 -22.91 -17.90 -0.17
CA GLY A 439 -22.66 -17.37 1.16
C GLY A 439 -22.52 -15.84 1.21
N GLN A 440 -22.32 -15.29 2.40
CA GLN A 440 -22.28 -13.83 2.63
C GLN A 440 -21.11 -13.09 1.95
N TYR A 441 -20.06 -13.82 1.55
CA TYR A 441 -18.86 -13.29 0.89
C TYR A 441 -18.78 -13.68 -0.59
N ASP A 442 -19.84 -14.33 -1.09
CA ASP A 442 -20.06 -14.55 -2.50
C ASP A 442 -20.95 -13.43 -3.04
N ALA A 443 -20.42 -12.65 -3.97
CA ALA A 443 -20.94 -11.36 -4.37
C ALA A 443 -22.26 -11.46 -5.14
N ASP A 444 -22.51 -12.57 -5.82
CA ASP A 444 -23.80 -12.81 -6.48
C ASP A 444 -24.83 -13.43 -5.53
N GLY A 445 -24.38 -14.00 -4.40
CA GLY A 445 -25.21 -14.63 -3.38
C GLY A 445 -25.98 -15.86 -3.87
N LEU A 446 -25.57 -16.46 -4.98
CA LEU A 446 -26.24 -17.61 -5.59
C LEU A 446 -25.40 -18.88 -5.39
N ALA A 447 -26.00 -19.93 -4.83
CA ALA A 447 -25.39 -21.26 -4.80
C ALA A 447 -25.44 -21.90 -6.21
N ASN A 448 -24.57 -21.46 -7.11
CA ASN A 448 -24.56 -21.81 -8.52
C ASN A 448 -23.31 -22.62 -8.92
N GLY A 449 -22.47 -22.98 -7.95
CA GLY A 449 -21.20 -23.65 -8.15
C GLY A 449 -20.09 -22.71 -8.61
N SER A 450 -20.20 -21.40 -8.36
CA SER A 450 -19.21 -20.40 -8.76
C SER A 450 -19.17 -19.25 -7.76
N ILE A 451 -18.05 -19.14 -7.03
CA ILE A 451 -17.81 -18.04 -6.10
C ILE A 451 -17.31 -16.82 -6.87
N THR A 452 -17.96 -15.68 -6.72
CA THR A 452 -17.43 -14.37 -7.12
C THR A 452 -17.10 -13.56 -5.88
N ALA A 453 -15.84 -13.22 -5.64
CA ALA A 453 -15.46 -12.54 -4.40
C ALA A 453 -14.77 -11.21 -4.65
N PHE A 454 -15.00 -10.27 -3.74
CA PHE A 454 -14.28 -9.01 -3.64
C PHE A 454 -13.63 -8.93 -2.26
N GLY A 455 -12.31 -8.79 -2.21
CA GLY A 455 -11.62 -8.58 -0.96
C GLY A 455 -10.27 -7.91 -1.14
N ALA A 456 -9.65 -7.55 -0.04
CA ALA A 456 -8.35 -6.90 -0.03
C ALA A 456 -7.40 -7.61 0.92
N ALA A 457 -6.20 -7.90 0.43
CA ALA A 457 -5.03 -8.07 1.27
C ALA A 457 -4.76 -6.74 1.96
N ALA A 458 -5.18 -6.59 3.22
CA ALA A 458 -5.17 -5.31 3.90
C ALA A 458 -4.46 -5.40 5.25
N LYS A 459 -3.95 -4.25 5.65
CA LYS A 459 -3.45 -4.02 7.00
C LYS A 459 -4.49 -3.21 7.77
N MET A 460 -4.95 -3.77 8.88
CA MET A 460 -5.70 -3.02 9.87
C MET A 460 -4.85 -2.92 11.15
N PRO A 461 -4.44 -1.71 11.59
CA PRO A 461 -3.81 -1.55 12.88
C PRO A 461 -4.75 -2.10 13.95
N LEU A 462 -4.22 -2.86 14.90
CA LEU A 462 -5.00 -3.37 16.02
C LEU A 462 -5.74 -2.21 16.68
N SER A 463 -7.05 -2.18 16.53
CA SER A 463 -7.89 -1.33 17.35
C SER A 463 -8.16 -2.13 18.63
N ILE A 464 -7.73 -1.61 19.79
CA ILE A 464 -8.36 -2.01 21.06
C ILE A 464 -9.75 -1.40 21.00
N VAL A 465 -10.69 -2.13 20.41
CA VAL A 465 -12.12 -1.85 20.56
C VAL A 465 -12.66 -3.02 21.36
N GLY A 466 -12.82 -2.79 22.66
CA GLY A 466 -13.65 -3.65 23.49
C GLY A 466 -15.04 -3.70 22.87
N GLN A 467 -15.53 -4.92 22.61
CA GLN A 467 -16.93 -5.15 22.28
C GLN A 467 -17.79 -4.54 23.40
N ALA A 468 -18.57 -3.51 23.10
CA ALA A 468 -19.79 -3.27 23.85
C ALA A 468 -20.87 -4.15 23.22
N GLN A 469 -21.34 -5.16 23.95
CA GLN A 469 -22.57 -5.86 23.59
C GLN A 469 -23.74 -4.87 23.63
N PRO A 470 -24.77 -5.01 22.76
CA PRO A 470 -25.97 -4.21 22.88
C PRO A 470 -26.82 -4.81 24.00
N GLN A 471 -26.62 -4.36 25.24
CA GLN A 471 -27.58 -4.67 26.29
C GLN A 471 -28.62 -3.55 26.40
N ALA A 472 -29.75 -3.89 25.80
CA ALA A 472 -31.12 -3.52 26.13
C ALA A 472 -31.35 -2.72 27.42
N GLU A 473 -32.22 -1.71 27.25
CA GLU A 473 -33.18 -1.20 28.20
C GLU A 473 -32.68 -0.27 29.32
N SER A 474 -32.84 1.02 29.00
CA SER A 474 -33.18 2.09 29.94
C SER A 474 -34.22 1.60 30.96
N ASN A 475 -33.90 1.66 32.24
CA ASN A 475 -34.86 1.90 33.31
C ASN A 475 -34.15 2.34 34.61
N GLY A 476 -34.59 3.47 35.16
CA GLY A 476 -34.61 3.68 36.62
C GLY A 476 -33.63 4.72 37.20
N PHE A 477 -34.19 5.86 37.58
CA PHE A 477 -33.62 6.87 38.50
C PHE A 477 -33.47 6.35 39.95
N TRP A 478 -32.49 6.87 40.72
CA TRP A 478 -32.68 7.80 41.86
C TRP A 478 -31.54 7.77 42.92
N TYR A 479 -31.18 9.01 43.33
CA TYR A 479 -30.36 9.57 44.43
C TYR A 479 -28.84 9.43 44.42
#